data_AF-A0A3Q3W166-F1
#
_entry.id   AF-A0A3Q3W166-F1
#
_cell.length_a   1.000
_cell.length_b   1.000
_cell.length_c   1.000
_cell.angle_alpha   90.00
_cell.angle_beta   90.00
_cell.angle_gamma   90.00
#
_symmetry.space_group_name_H-M   'P 1'
#
loop_
_entity.id
_entity.type
_entity.pdbx_description
1 polymer ?
#
loop_
_entity_poly.entity_id
_entity_poly.type
_entity_poly.pdbx_seq_one_letter_code
_entity_poly.pdbx_strand_id
1 'polypeptide(L)'
;MSLDKAELCDSLLTWLQTFQVPSCSSKRDLTSGVAIAYVLHRIDPFWFNETWLGRIKEETGANLRLKVSNLKKILKSMLEYYHDVLSHQVSDEHLQVRLLEERNTVYMQRTCELEEELRRANAVRSQLDTYKRQAHELHTKHTAEAMKAEEWQFEYKNLHDKYDALLKEKERLISERDTLRETNDELRCAQVQQRCLSLCQLPTFYDSATLVRLQSENKMLCVQEETYRQKLVEVQAELEDTQRSNNALESQDRLNQQQISELHRQVEELQKALQEQDSKTEDSSLLKKKLEEHLEKLHEAHSDLQKKREVIDDLEPKVDSNMAKKIDELQEVLRKKDEDMKQMQERYKCFMEKARTVIKTLDPKQPVSATPDIQALKNQLTEKERKIQHLESDYEKSKSRRDKEEKLIISAWNSMGMSLHQRVSGERLGPSNQTMSFLAQQRQSTNARRGLARHHPR
;
A
#
# COMPACT_ATOMS: atom_id res chain seq x y z
N MET A 1 -30.01 29.08 29.17
CA MET A 1 -28.81 29.29 30.00
C MET A 1 -28.06 27.96 29.99
N SER A 2 -27.10 27.79 29.08
CA SER A 2 -26.29 26.57 29.04
C SER A 2 -25.30 26.68 30.19
N LEU A 3 -25.57 26.08 31.34
CA LEU A 3 -24.53 25.91 32.36
C LEU A 3 -23.35 25.18 31.70
N ASP A 4 -22.14 25.68 31.92
CA ASP A 4 -20.95 24.99 31.47
C ASP A 4 -20.90 23.63 32.20
N LYS A 5 -20.86 22.54 31.42
CA LYS A 5 -20.79 21.18 31.97
C LYS A 5 -19.52 21.00 32.84
N ALA A 6 -18.48 21.80 32.60
CA ALA A 6 -17.29 21.83 33.44
C ALA A 6 -17.58 22.36 34.85
N GLU A 7 -18.28 23.50 34.97
CA GLU A 7 -18.66 24.12 36.26
C GLU A 7 -19.60 23.22 37.08
N LEU A 8 -20.51 22.52 36.40
CA LEU A 8 -21.38 21.51 37.02
C LEU A 8 -20.57 20.35 37.60
N CYS A 9 -19.58 19.84 36.87
CA CYS A 9 -18.73 18.75 37.36
C CYS A 9 -17.89 19.18 38.55
N ASP A 10 -17.40 20.42 38.59
CA ASP A 10 -16.64 20.95 39.73
C ASP A 10 -17.51 21.10 40.99
N SER A 11 -18.74 21.58 40.82
CA SER A 11 -19.71 21.69 41.91
C SER A 11 -20.11 20.31 42.46
N LEU A 12 -20.35 19.34 41.58
CA LEU A 12 -20.68 17.96 41.95
C LEU A 12 -19.52 17.24 42.63
N LEU A 13 -18.28 17.46 42.19
CA LEU A 13 -17.09 16.90 42.84
C LEU A 13 -16.97 17.41 44.28
N THR A 14 -17.21 18.70 44.50
CA THR A 14 -17.20 19.31 45.84
C THR A 14 -18.27 18.67 46.74
N TRP A 15 -19.46 18.42 46.20
CA TRP A 15 -20.52 17.71 46.93
C TRP A 15 -20.15 16.26 47.25
N LEU A 16 -19.61 15.51 46.29
CA LEU A 16 -19.20 14.11 46.49
C LEU A 16 -18.11 13.98 47.57
N GLN A 17 -17.20 14.95 47.67
CA GLN A 17 -16.16 14.97 48.70
C GLN A 17 -16.71 15.05 50.13
N THR A 18 -17.93 15.53 50.33
CA THR A 18 -18.57 15.57 51.67
C THR A 18 -18.82 14.17 52.25
N PHE A 19 -18.92 13.15 51.40
CA PHE A 19 -19.16 11.76 51.80
C PHE A 19 -17.89 11.05 52.29
N GLN A 20 -16.70 11.67 52.25
CA GLN A 20 -15.44 11.10 52.78
C GLN A 20 -15.20 9.64 52.34
N VAL A 21 -15.36 9.39 51.05
CA VAL A 21 -15.20 8.06 50.44
C VAL A 21 -13.83 7.90 49.75
N PRO A 22 -13.34 6.65 49.64
CA PRO A 22 -12.08 6.38 48.95
C PRO A 22 -12.10 6.87 47.49
N SER A 23 -10.95 7.32 46.99
CA SER A 23 -10.76 7.65 45.56
C SER A 23 -11.67 8.77 45.03
N CYS A 24 -11.97 9.80 45.85
CA CYS A 24 -12.82 10.96 45.49
C CYS A 24 -12.08 12.32 45.47
N SER A 25 -10.76 12.32 45.25
CA SER A 25 -9.93 13.55 45.35
C SER A 25 -9.89 14.35 44.05
N SER A 26 -10.01 13.70 42.89
CA SER A 26 -9.95 14.36 41.58
C SER A 26 -11.00 13.83 40.60
N LYS A 27 -11.27 14.61 39.54
CA LYS A 27 -12.13 14.18 38.42
C LYS A 27 -11.68 12.86 37.78
N ARG A 28 -10.36 12.57 37.78
CA ARG A 28 -9.81 11.32 37.25
C ARG A 28 -10.15 10.13 38.13
N ASP A 29 -10.27 10.31 39.43
CA ASP A 29 -10.53 9.21 40.37
C ASP A 29 -11.99 8.73 40.26
N LEU A 30 -12.91 9.67 39.98
CA LEU A 30 -14.32 9.38 39.69
C LEU A 30 -14.51 8.51 38.43
N THR A 31 -13.56 8.53 37.48
CA THR A 31 -13.67 7.72 36.24
C THR A 31 -13.67 6.22 36.47
N SER A 32 -13.22 5.77 37.65
CA SER A 32 -13.23 4.35 38.03
C SER A 32 -14.62 3.83 38.39
N GLY A 33 -15.56 4.72 38.72
CA GLY A 33 -16.87 4.41 39.28
C GLY A 33 -16.85 3.99 40.75
N VAL A 34 -15.68 3.69 41.33
CA VAL A 34 -15.57 3.16 42.71
C VAL A 34 -16.06 4.16 43.74
N ALA A 35 -15.60 5.42 43.68
CA ALA A 35 -16.06 6.47 44.57
C ALA A 35 -17.57 6.70 44.51
N ILE A 36 -18.15 6.67 43.30
CA ILE A 36 -19.59 6.84 43.08
C ILE A 36 -20.36 5.68 43.72
N ALA A 37 -19.88 4.44 43.58
CA ALA A 37 -20.50 3.27 44.18
C ALA A 37 -20.53 3.36 45.71
N TYR A 38 -19.43 3.80 46.33
CA TYR A 38 -19.40 4.00 47.78
C TYR A 38 -20.33 5.13 48.25
N VAL A 39 -20.45 6.23 47.49
CA VAL A 39 -21.45 7.28 47.81
C VAL A 39 -22.87 6.72 47.74
N LEU A 40 -23.19 5.95 46.70
CA LEU A 40 -24.52 5.35 46.54
C LEU A 40 -24.87 4.39 47.69
N HIS A 41 -23.91 3.55 48.11
CA HIS A 41 -24.07 2.71 49.29
C HIS A 41 -24.37 3.52 50.56
N ARG A 42 -23.75 4.70 50.72
CA ARG A 42 -24.04 5.59 51.88
C ARG A 42 -25.40 6.27 51.79
N ILE A 43 -25.90 6.53 50.59
CA ILE A 43 -27.21 7.19 50.38
C ILE A 43 -28.34 6.21 50.73
N ASP A 44 -28.27 4.98 50.22
CA ASP A 44 -29.23 3.94 50.54
C ASP A 44 -28.54 2.57 50.65
N PRO A 45 -28.15 2.16 51.87
CA PRO A 45 -27.52 0.87 52.11
C PRO A 45 -28.43 -0.33 51.86
N PHE A 46 -29.75 -0.14 51.83
CA PHE A 46 -30.70 -1.23 51.62
C PHE A 46 -30.75 -1.64 50.15
N TRP A 47 -30.80 -0.66 49.25
CA TRP A 47 -30.76 -0.89 47.80
C TRP A 47 -29.33 -1.15 47.30
N PHE A 48 -28.40 -0.24 47.59
CA PHE A 48 -27.01 -0.34 47.18
C PHE A 48 -26.20 -1.13 48.20
N ASN A 49 -26.64 -2.34 48.56
CA ASN A 49 -26.05 -3.14 49.64
C ASN A 49 -24.62 -3.64 49.36
N GLU A 50 -24.00 -4.24 50.37
CA GLU A 50 -22.63 -4.79 50.31
C GLU A 50 -22.42 -5.79 49.16
N THR A 51 -23.46 -6.58 48.83
CA THR A 51 -23.36 -7.55 47.73
C THR A 51 -23.33 -6.88 46.36
N TRP A 52 -23.96 -5.71 46.21
CA TRP A 52 -23.88 -4.89 45.00
C TRP A 52 -22.54 -4.16 44.93
N LEU A 53 -22.10 -3.57 46.03
CA LEU A 53 -20.83 -2.85 46.12
C LEU A 53 -19.65 -3.77 45.78
N GLY A 54 -19.66 -5.01 46.26
CA GLY A 54 -18.65 -6.03 45.92
C GLY A 54 -18.58 -6.42 44.42
N ARG A 55 -19.58 -6.06 43.60
CA ARG A 55 -19.54 -6.27 42.14
C ARG A 55 -18.76 -5.18 41.40
N ILE A 56 -18.47 -4.07 42.06
CA ILE A 56 -17.67 -2.96 41.55
C ILE A 56 -16.22 -3.25 41.91
N LYS A 57 -15.39 -3.49 40.89
CA LYS A 57 -13.99 -3.89 41.11
C LYS A 57 -13.09 -2.67 41.17
N GLU A 58 -12.23 -2.60 42.17
CA GLU A 58 -11.20 -1.57 42.31
C GLU A 58 -9.88 -2.09 41.70
N GLU A 59 -9.39 -1.42 40.64
CA GLU A 59 -8.07 -1.67 40.07
C GLU A 59 -7.27 -0.36 40.01
N THR A 60 -5.99 -0.43 40.38
CA THR A 60 -5.02 0.67 40.38
C THR A 60 -4.45 1.02 38.99
N GLY A 61 -4.99 0.44 37.91
CA GLY A 61 -4.44 0.54 36.54
C GLY A 61 -5.31 1.30 35.53
N ALA A 62 -4.75 1.58 34.33
CA ALA A 62 -5.42 2.25 33.22
C ALA A 62 -6.33 1.31 32.39
N ASN A 63 -7.07 0.41 33.04
CA ASN A 63 -7.96 -0.53 32.36
C ASN A 63 -9.30 0.12 32.01
N LEU A 64 -9.37 0.79 30.85
CA LEU A 64 -10.56 1.50 30.39
C LEU A 64 -11.80 0.58 30.28
N ARG A 65 -11.61 -0.69 29.91
CA ARG A 65 -12.71 -1.66 29.78
C ARG A 65 -13.37 -1.93 31.13
N LEU A 66 -12.59 -2.07 32.19
CA LEU A 66 -13.10 -2.27 33.54
C LEU A 66 -13.82 -1.03 34.06
N LYS A 67 -13.25 0.16 33.85
CA LYS A 67 -13.88 1.44 34.23
C LYS A 67 -15.25 1.61 33.58
N VAL A 68 -15.35 1.33 32.27
CA VAL A 68 -16.63 1.36 31.55
C VAL A 68 -17.61 0.32 32.10
N SER A 69 -17.14 -0.88 32.44
CA SER A 69 -17.99 -1.92 33.05
C SER A 69 -18.55 -1.51 34.41
N ASN A 70 -17.73 -0.92 35.28
CA ASN A 70 -18.17 -0.41 36.57
C ASN A 70 -19.21 0.71 36.42
N LEU A 71 -18.93 1.70 35.56
CA LEU A 71 -19.85 2.81 35.30
C LEU A 71 -21.18 2.32 34.70
N LYS A 72 -21.17 1.31 33.82
CA LYS A 72 -22.40 0.67 33.31
C LYS A 72 -23.24 0.03 34.41
N LYS A 73 -22.61 -0.69 35.35
CA LYS A 73 -23.31 -1.30 36.49
C LYS A 73 -23.94 -0.23 37.39
N ILE A 74 -23.19 0.83 37.68
CA ILE A 74 -23.66 1.95 38.50
C ILE A 74 -24.84 2.64 37.84
N LEU A 75 -24.71 3.00 36.55
CA LEU A 75 -25.78 3.65 35.81
C LEU A 75 -27.04 2.77 35.77
N LYS A 76 -26.88 1.46 35.48
CA LYS A 76 -28.00 0.52 35.47
C LYS A 76 -28.73 0.48 36.82
N SER A 77 -28.00 0.29 37.92
CA SER A 77 -28.60 0.21 39.26
C SER A 77 -29.17 1.55 39.75
N MET A 78 -28.61 2.69 39.31
CA MET A 78 -29.23 4.00 39.53
C MET A 78 -30.56 4.11 38.76
N LEU A 79 -30.60 3.73 37.50
CA LEU A 79 -31.84 3.78 36.70
C LEU A 79 -32.93 2.87 37.28
N GLU A 80 -32.55 1.66 37.72
CA GLU A 80 -33.46 0.75 38.44
C GLU A 80 -33.95 1.39 39.76
N TYR A 81 -33.07 2.05 40.52
CA TYR A 81 -33.48 2.77 41.74
C TYR A 81 -34.47 3.92 41.46
N TYR A 82 -34.20 4.73 40.43
CA TYR A 82 -35.10 5.82 40.03
C TYR A 82 -36.47 5.30 39.61
N HIS A 83 -36.51 4.17 38.89
CA HIS A 83 -37.75 3.56 38.45
C HIS A 83 -38.50 2.87 39.60
N ASP A 84 -37.84 1.97 40.34
CA ASP A 84 -38.48 1.05 41.27
C ASP A 84 -38.71 1.66 42.65
N VAL A 85 -37.80 2.53 43.11
CA VAL A 85 -37.88 3.16 44.45
C VAL A 85 -38.46 4.57 44.36
N LEU A 86 -37.99 5.37 43.40
CA LEU A 86 -38.44 6.77 43.26
C LEU A 86 -39.65 6.92 42.32
N SER A 87 -40.09 5.85 41.66
CA SER A 87 -41.24 5.84 40.72
C SER A 87 -41.14 6.91 39.63
N HIS A 88 -39.92 7.22 39.19
CA HIS A 88 -39.62 8.30 38.25
C HIS A 88 -38.81 7.79 37.06
N GLN A 89 -39.25 8.10 35.83
CA GLN A 89 -38.50 7.78 34.62
C GLN A 89 -37.50 8.91 34.31
N VAL A 90 -36.21 8.57 34.26
CA VAL A 90 -35.17 9.47 33.79
C VAL A 90 -35.21 9.52 32.26
N SER A 91 -35.47 10.68 31.67
CA SER A 91 -35.57 10.88 30.22
C SER A 91 -34.27 10.53 29.48
N ASP A 92 -34.39 9.94 28.28
CA ASP A 92 -33.26 9.53 27.40
C ASP A 92 -32.32 10.70 27.04
N GLU A 93 -32.83 11.94 27.05
CA GLU A 93 -32.03 13.17 26.85
C GLU A 93 -30.97 13.38 27.94
N HIS A 94 -31.19 12.84 29.14
CA HIS A 94 -30.20 12.80 30.22
C HIS A 94 -29.24 11.62 30.10
N LEU A 95 -29.59 10.60 29.31
CA LEU A 95 -28.73 9.49 28.89
C LEU A 95 -28.03 9.86 27.56
N GLN A 96 -26.94 10.63 27.61
CA GLN A 96 -26.04 10.91 26.46
C GLN A 96 -25.43 9.64 25.80
N VAL A 97 -25.84 8.45 26.22
CA VAL A 97 -25.41 7.13 25.75
C VAL A 97 -25.70 6.94 24.26
N ARG A 98 -26.89 7.32 23.76
CA ARG A 98 -27.22 7.14 22.33
C ARG A 98 -26.31 7.94 21.39
N LEU A 99 -26.05 9.21 21.70
CA LEU A 99 -25.13 10.05 20.93
C LEU A 99 -23.70 9.51 20.97
N LEU A 100 -23.28 8.93 22.10
CA LEU A 100 -21.98 8.28 22.23
C LEU A 100 -21.91 6.97 21.44
N GLU A 101 -22.99 6.19 21.39
CA GLU A 101 -23.09 4.96 20.60
C GLU A 101 -23.05 5.23 19.10
N GLU A 102 -23.80 6.22 18.62
CA GLU A 102 -23.76 6.67 17.22
C GLU A 102 -22.35 7.15 16.85
N ARG A 103 -21.74 7.98 17.70
CA ARG A 103 -20.38 8.47 17.47
C ARG A 103 -19.33 7.35 17.50
N ASN A 104 -19.47 6.38 18.41
CA ASN A 104 -18.58 5.22 18.48
C ASN A 104 -18.72 4.34 17.23
N THR A 105 -19.94 4.16 16.72
CA THR A 105 -20.22 3.41 15.49
C THR A 105 -19.55 4.06 14.28
N VAL A 106 -19.64 5.39 14.15
CA VAL A 106 -18.94 6.13 13.09
C VAL A 106 -17.42 6.01 13.22
N TYR A 107 -16.87 6.10 14.44
CA TYR A 107 -15.44 5.89 14.65
C TYR A 107 -14.98 4.47 14.29
N MET A 108 -15.78 3.46 14.61
CA MET A 108 -15.50 2.07 14.25
C MET A 108 -15.53 1.86 12.74
N GLN A 109 -16.55 2.38 12.05
CA GLN A 109 -16.63 2.36 10.58
C GLN A 109 -15.41 3.04 9.95
N ARG A 110 -15.06 4.23 10.43
CA ARG A 110 -13.88 4.96 9.95
C ARG A 110 -12.58 4.19 10.19
N THR A 111 -12.48 3.49 11.31
CA THR A 111 -11.31 2.65 11.62
C THR A 111 -11.20 1.48 10.64
N CYS A 112 -12.31 0.80 10.35
CA CYS A 112 -12.35 -0.28 9.36
C CYS A 112 -11.96 0.21 7.95
N GLU A 113 -12.48 1.36 7.52
CA GLU A 113 -12.12 1.97 6.23
C GLU A 113 -10.61 2.22 6.13
N LEU A 114 -10.01 2.82 7.17
CA LEU A 114 -8.58 3.10 7.22
C LEU A 114 -7.74 1.82 7.20
N GLU A 115 -8.19 0.75 7.89
CA GLU A 115 -7.53 -0.56 7.84
C GLU A 115 -7.57 -1.19 6.45
N GLU A 116 -8.69 -1.06 5.74
CA GLU A 116 -8.79 -1.51 4.36
C GLU A 116 -7.93 -0.68 3.40
N GLU A 117 -7.91 0.65 3.54
CA GLU A 117 -7.02 1.53 2.78
C GLU A 117 -5.55 1.17 3.02
N LEU A 118 -5.16 0.91 4.27
CA LEU A 118 -3.83 0.45 4.62
C LEU A 118 -3.52 -0.91 3.98
N ARG A 119 -4.46 -1.85 3.99
CA ARG A 119 -4.31 -3.16 3.33
C ARG A 119 -4.10 -3.02 1.82
N ARG A 120 -4.88 -2.17 1.15
CA ARG A 120 -4.72 -1.86 -0.29
C ARG A 120 -3.37 -1.20 -0.57
N ALA A 121 -2.99 -0.20 0.22
CA ALA A 121 -1.70 0.48 0.09
C ALA A 121 -0.51 -0.48 0.28
N ASN A 122 -0.63 -1.43 1.21
CA ASN A 122 0.39 -2.46 1.44
C ASN A 122 0.52 -3.42 0.26
N ALA A 123 -0.58 -3.81 -0.37
CA ALA A 123 -0.56 -4.63 -1.57
C ALA A 123 0.15 -3.93 -2.73
N VAL A 124 -0.18 -2.65 -2.98
CA VAL A 124 0.47 -1.83 -4.02
C VAL A 124 1.96 -1.64 -3.72
N ARG A 125 2.33 -1.40 -2.45
CA ARG A 125 3.72 -1.28 -2.02
C ARG A 125 4.51 -2.57 -2.25
N SER A 126 3.94 -3.73 -1.94
CA SER A 126 4.56 -5.03 -2.22
C SER A 126 4.78 -5.29 -3.71
N GLN A 127 3.82 -4.88 -4.56
CA GLN A 127 3.96 -4.95 -6.01
C GLN A 127 5.08 -4.01 -6.49
N LEU A 128 5.11 -2.77 -6.01
CA LEU A 128 6.17 -1.80 -6.34
C LEU A 128 7.56 -2.31 -5.96
N ASP A 129 7.72 -2.92 -4.78
CA ASP A 129 9.00 -3.47 -4.34
C ASP A 129 9.44 -4.66 -5.22
N THR A 130 8.48 -5.42 -5.76
CA THR A 130 8.76 -6.49 -6.73
C THR A 130 9.22 -5.92 -8.07
N TYR A 131 8.52 -4.91 -8.60
CA TYR A 131 8.93 -4.24 -9.83
C TYR A 131 10.29 -3.53 -9.69
N LYS A 132 10.59 -2.93 -8.53
CA LYS A 132 11.91 -2.35 -8.25
C LYS A 132 13.01 -3.41 -8.27
N ARG A 133 12.78 -4.59 -7.69
CA ARG A 133 13.74 -5.71 -7.74
C ARG A 133 13.96 -6.19 -9.17
N GLN A 134 12.90 -6.41 -9.93
CA GLN A 134 13.00 -6.79 -11.35
C GLN A 134 13.76 -5.76 -12.18
N ALA A 135 13.50 -4.45 -11.98
CA ALA A 135 14.23 -3.39 -12.66
C ALA A 135 15.72 -3.40 -12.30
N HIS A 136 16.07 -3.63 -11.04
CA HIS A 136 17.47 -3.70 -10.60
C HIS A 136 18.19 -4.95 -11.16
N GLU A 137 17.52 -6.10 -11.19
CA GLU A 137 18.04 -7.33 -11.78
C GLU A 137 18.28 -7.17 -13.29
N LEU A 138 17.32 -6.59 -14.01
CA LEU A 138 17.47 -6.30 -15.44
C LEU A 138 18.59 -5.30 -15.71
N HIS A 139 18.70 -4.24 -14.90
CA HIS A 139 19.79 -3.28 -15.01
C HIS A 139 21.15 -3.95 -14.81
N THR A 140 21.27 -4.84 -13.79
CA THR A 140 22.50 -5.58 -13.51
C THR A 140 22.87 -6.55 -14.63
N LYS A 141 21.88 -7.23 -15.22
CA LYS A 141 22.10 -8.10 -16.40
C LYS A 141 22.55 -7.29 -17.61
N HIS A 142 21.90 -6.15 -17.85
CA HIS A 142 22.25 -5.27 -18.96
C HIS A 142 23.67 -4.72 -18.80
N THR A 143 24.07 -4.28 -17.61
CA THR A 143 25.43 -3.79 -17.38
C THR A 143 26.47 -4.90 -17.50
N ALA A 144 26.18 -6.12 -17.04
CA ALA A 144 27.06 -7.27 -17.21
C ALA A 144 27.25 -7.64 -18.70
N GLU A 145 26.16 -7.66 -19.48
CA GLU A 145 26.24 -7.95 -20.91
C GLU A 145 26.95 -6.83 -21.69
N ALA A 146 26.75 -5.56 -21.29
CA ALA A 146 27.49 -4.44 -21.85
C ALA A 146 29.01 -4.55 -21.60
N MET A 147 29.42 -4.90 -20.38
CA MET A 147 30.84 -5.14 -20.07
C MET A 147 31.42 -6.29 -20.88
N LYS A 148 30.67 -7.39 -21.01
CA LYS A 148 31.08 -8.55 -21.81
C LYS A 148 31.21 -8.18 -23.30
N ALA A 149 30.32 -7.35 -23.83
CA ALA A 149 30.41 -6.86 -25.20
C ALA A 149 31.66 -5.98 -25.40
N GLU A 150 32.01 -5.13 -24.43
CA GLU A 150 33.25 -4.34 -24.45
C GLU A 150 34.51 -5.24 -24.42
N GLU A 151 34.50 -6.29 -23.60
CA GLU A 151 35.58 -7.30 -23.57
C GLU A 151 35.78 -7.97 -24.94
N TRP A 152 34.69 -8.48 -25.55
CA TRP A 152 34.77 -9.09 -26.88
C TRP A 152 35.18 -8.09 -27.95
N GLN A 153 34.74 -6.83 -27.85
CA GLN A 153 35.15 -5.78 -28.78
C GLN A 153 36.67 -5.52 -28.68
N PHE A 154 37.22 -5.52 -27.47
CA PHE A 154 38.65 -5.39 -27.24
C PHE A 154 39.43 -6.60 -27.79
N GLU A 155 38.96 -7.81 -27.51
CA GLU A 155 39.59 -9.04 -28.03
C GLU A 155 39.56 -9.12 -29.55
N TYR A 156 38.41 -8.79 -30.16
CA TYR A 156 38.26 -8.71 -31.60
C TYR A 156 39.25 -7.72 -32.21
N LYS A 157 39.36 -6.51 -31.64
CA LYS A 157 40.30 -5.50 -32.11
C LYS A 157 41.75 -5.99 -32.02
N ASN A 158 42.14 -6.58 -30.89
CA ASN A 158 43.48 -7.13 -30.71
C ASN A 158 43.78 -8.25 -31.72
N LEU A 159 42.82 -9.11 -32.01
CA LEU A 159 42.98 -10.19 -32.99
C LEU A 159 43.03 -9.66 -34.42
N HIS A 160 42.22 -8.64 -34.72
CA HIS A 160 42.22 -7.94 -35.99
C HIS A 160 43.55 -7.23 -36.24
N ASP A 161 44.10 -6.53 -35.25
CA ASP A 161 45.41 -5.88 -35.34
C ASP A 161 46.54 -6.91 -35.63
N LYS A 162 46.47 -8.09 -35.02
CA LYS A 162 47.40 -9.21 -35.30
C LYS A 162 47.24 -9.76 -36.71
N TYR A 163 46.01 -9.91 -37.17
CA TYR A 163 45.71 -10.36 -38.53
C TYR A 163 46.24 -9.36 -39.57
N ASP A 164 46.02 -8.07 -39.35
CA ASP A 164 46.54 -7.00 -40.21
C ASP A 164 48.07 -6.97 -40.25
N ALA A 165 48.74 -7.23 -39.11
CA ALA A 165 50.19 -7.36 -39.06
C ALA A 165 50.70 -8.56 -39.88
N LEU A 166 50.02 -9.71 -39.78
CA LEU A 166 50.35 -10.91 -40.56
C LEU A 166 50.09 -10.71 -42.06
N LEU A 167 49.01 -10.00 -42.43
CA LEU A 167 48.75 -9.64 -43.82
C LEU A 167 49.88 -8.81 -44.42
N LYS A 168 50.32 -7.78 -43.70
CA LYS A 168 51.45 -6.93 -44.13
C LYS A 168 52.74 -7.74 -44.30
N GLU A 169 53.01 -8.68 -43.40
CA GLU A 169 54.18 -9.54 -43.52
C GLU A 169 54.08 -10.54 -44.68
N LYS A 170 52.89 -11.10 -44.92
CA LYS A 170 52.63 -11.92 -46.10
C LYS A 170 52.89 -11.12 -47.38
N GLU A 171 52.39 -9.89 -47.47
CA GLU A 171 52.65 -9.00 -48.61
C GLU A 171 54.14 -8.71 -48.78
N ARG A 172 54.87 -8.40 -47.70
CA ARG A 172 56.32 -8.20 -47.74
C ARG A 172 57.05 -9.43 -48.25
N LEU A 173 56.72 -10.63 -47.75
CA LEU A 173 57.33 -11.88 -48.21
C LEU A 173 57.02 -12.21 -49.67
N ILE A 174 55.81 -11.89 -50.14
CA ILE A 174 55.46 -12.02 -51.57
C ILE A 174 56.35 -11.11 -52.40
N SER A 175 56.49 -9.83 -52.01
CA SER A 175 57.38 -8.88 -52.68
C SER A 175 58.83 -9.36 -52.68
N GLU A 176 59.34 -9.84 -51.55
CA GLU A 176 60.70 -10.39 -51.47
C GLU A 176 60.87 -11.61 -52.36
N ARG A 177 59.90 -12.53 -52.37
CA ARG A 177 59.89 -13.69 -53.27
C ARG A 177 59.94 -13.24 -54.73
N ASP A 178 59.14 -12.26 -55.11
CA ASP A 178 59.11 -11.75 -56.49
C ASP A 178 60.44 -11.09 -56.88
N THR A 179 61.04 -10.26 -56.02
CA THR A 179 62.37 -9.69 -56.27
C THR A 179 63.46 -10.77 -56.38
N LEU A 180 63.45 -11.79 -55.53
CA LEU A 180 64.39 -12.91 -55.62
C LEU A 180 64.21 -13.72 -56.89
N ARG A 181 62.96 -13.91 -57.33
CA ARG A 181 62.66 -14.57 -58.60
C ARG A 181 63.22 -13.78 -59.78
N GLU A 182 63.00 -12.46 -59.81
CA GLU A 182 63.54 -11.57 -60.83
C GLU A 182 65.08 -11.63 -60.87
N THR A 183 65.76 -11.51 -59.72
CA THR A 183 67.23 -11.63 -59.67
C THR A 183 67.75 -13.01 -60.10
N ASN A 184 67.02 -14.10 -59.80
CA ASN A 184 67.40 -15.44 -60.25
C ASN A 184 67.28 -15.57 -61.77
N ASP A 185 66.19 -15.04 -62.34
CA ASP A 185 65.95 -15.04 -63.78
C ASP A 185 67.01 -14.20 -64.51
N GLU A 186 67.41 -13.05 -63.97
CA GLU A 186 68.54 -12.24 -64.48
C GLU A 186 69.87 -13.01 -64.45
N LEU A 187 70.20 -13.68 -63.34
CA LEU A 187 71.41 -14.49 -63.20
C LEU A 187 71.43 -15.68 -64.17
N ARG A 188 70.29 -16.36 -64.37
CA ARG A 188 70.16 -17.44 -65.35
C ARG A 188 70.39 -16.94 -66.77
N CYS A 189 69.81 -15.80 -67.13
CA CYS A 189 70.06 -15.17 -68.43
C CYS A 189 71.55 -14.88 -68.64
N ALA A 190 72.23 -14.32 -67.65
CA ALA A 190 73.68 -14.07 -67.71
C ALA A 190 74.50 -15.37 -67.88
N GLN A 191 74.15 -16.44 -67.16
CA GLN A 191 74.82 -17.74 -67.30
C GLN A 191 74.60 -18.42 -68.65
N VAL A 192 73.38 -18.35 -69.20
CA VAL A 192 73.08 -18.90 -70.54
C VAL A 192 73.87 -18.14 -71.61
N GLN A 193 73.96 -16.81 -71.49
CA GLN A 193 74.79 -15.99 -72.37
C GLN A 193 76.27 -16.41 -72.30
N GLN A 194 76.79 -16.72 -71.12
CA GLN A 194 78.15 -17.23 -70.93
C GLN A 194 78.36 -18.66 -71.47
N ARG A 195 77.36 -19.55 -71.36
CA ARG A 195 77.40 -20.92 -71.90
C ARG A 195 77.30 -20.97 -73.43
N CYS A 196 76.46 -20.12 -74.04
CA CYS A 196 76.38 -20.02 -75.51
C CYS A 196 77.74 -19.65 -76.14
N LEU A 197 78.54 -18.84 -75.43
CA LEU A 197 79.89 -18.48 -75.88
C LEU A 197 80.89 -19.65 -75.81
N SER A 198 80.62 -20.73 -75.06
CA SER A 198 81.55 -21.86 -74.84
C SER A 198 81.23 -23.14 -75.61
N LEU A 199 80.00 -23.34 -76.08
CA LEU A 199 79.55 -24.58 -76.76
C LEU A 199 79.67 -24.58 -78.29
N CYS A 200 80.23 -23.54 -78.91
CA CYS A 200 80.42 -23.46 -80.37
C CYS A 200 81.51 -24.40 -80.95
N GLN A 201 81.94 -25.46 -80.24
CA GLN A 201 82.98 -26.37 -80.73
C GLN A 201 82.63 -27.85 -80.44
N LEU A 202 82.41 -28.59 -81.53
CA LEU A 202 82.45 -30.07 -81.73
C LEU A 202 81.14 -30.87 -81.81
N PRO A 203 80.95 -31.69 -82.88
CA PRO A 203 79.95 -32.74 -82.97
C PRO A 203 80.51 -34.19 -82.89
N THR A 204 79.87 -34.95 -82.01
CA THR A 204 79.38 -36.34 -82.00
C THR A 204 79.82 -37.36 -83.07
N PHE A 205 80.16 -38.58 -82.61
CA PHE A 205 80.12 -39.84 -83.37
C PHE A 205 79.70 -40.97 -82.40
N TYR A 206 78.71 -41.83 -82.74
CA TYR A 206 78.60 -43.28 -82.42
C TYR A 206 77.29 -43.88 -82.99
N ASP A 207 77.30 -45.20 -83.21
CA ASP A 207 76.42 -46.07 -84.01
C ASP A 207 74.90 -45.81 -83.98
N SER A 208 74.33 -45.58 -85.17
CA SER A 208 72.94 -45.15 -85.40
C SER A 208 71.87 -46.23 -85.13
N ALA A 209 72.11 -47.51 -85.43
CA ALA A 209 71.03 -48.51 -85.44
C ALA A 209 70.61 -49.01 -84.03
N THR A 210 71.58 -49.27 -83.14
CA THR A 210 71.32 -49.70 -81.76
C THR A 210 70.76 -48.54 -80.94
N LEU A 211 71.27 -47.33 -81.21
CA LEU A 211 70.80 -46.08 -80.62
C LEU A 211 69.32 -45.83 -80.97
N VAL A 212 68.93 -46.01 -82.23
CA VAL A 212 67.53 -45.81 -82.67
C VAL A 212 66.55 -46.79 -82.00
N ARG A 213 66.92 -48.07 -81.80
CA ARG A 213 66.05 -49.02 -81.08
C ARG A 213 65.92 -48.67 -79.59
N LEU A 214 67.03 -48.40 -78.92
CA LEU A 214 67.03 -48.00 -77.51
C LEU A 214 66.32 -46.65 -77.31
N GLN A 215 66.37 -45.76 -78.30
CA GLN A 215 65.66 -44.49 -78.31
C GLN A 215 64.14 -44.70 -78.50
N SER A 216 63.72 -45.64 -79.34
CA SER A 216 62.31 -46.02 -79.48
C SER A 216 61.77 -46.68 -78.21
N GLU A 217 62.54 -47.55 -77.56
CA GLU A 217 62.17 -48.21 -76.31
C GLU A 217 62.09 -47.22 -75.15
N ASN A 218 63.09 -46.32 -74.99
CA ASN A 218 63.02 -45.22 -74.03
C ASN A 218 61.80 -44.33 -74.25
N LYS A 219 61.48 -44.03 -75.52
CA LYS A 219 60.30 -43.22 -75.84
C LYS A 219 59.01 -43.90 -75.39
N MET A 220 58.92 -45.23 -75.56
CA MET A 220 57.78 -46.01 -75.07
C MET A 220 57.71 -46.04 -73.53
N LEU A 221 58.84 -46.25 -72.85
CA LEU A 221 58.92 -46.25 -71.39
C LEU A 221 58.57 -44.88 -70.78
N CYS A 222 59.02 -43.77 -71.39
CA CYS A 222 58.65 -42.43 -70.96
C CYS A 222 57.14 -42.18 -71.06
N VAL A 223 56.49 -42.61 -72.16
CA VAL A 223 55.03 -42.49 -72.31
C VAL A 223 54.29 -43.35 -71.28
N GLN A 224 54.82 -44.53 -70.98
CA GLN A 224 54.26 -45.40 -69.95
C GLN A 224 54.42 -44.80 -68.54
N GLU A 225 55.58 -44.24 -68.21
CA GLU A 225 55.81 -43.54 -66.94
C GLU A 225 54.88 -42.33 -66.79
N GLU A 226 54.71 -41.55 -67.85
CA GLU A 226 53.82 -40.37 -67.86
C GLU A 226 52.36 -40.77 -67.64
N THR A 227 51.89 -41.86 -68.27
CA THR A 227 50.53 -42.36 -68.03
C THR A 227 50.34 -42.89 -66.61
N TYR A 228 51.36 -43.48 -65.98
CA TYR A 228 51.30 -43.85 -64.56
C TYR A 228 51.31 -42.63 -63.64
N ARG A 229 52.11 -41.59 -63.95
CA ARG A 229 52.06 -40.31 -63.23
C ARG A 229 50.69 -39.66 -63.32
N GLN A 230 50.10 -39.63 -64.51
CA GLN A 230 48.76 -39.08 -64.73
C GLN A 230 47.72 -39.80 -63.86
N LYS A 231 47.73 -41.15 -63.85
CA LYS A 231 46.84 -41.95 -62.99
C LYS A 231 47.07 -41.71 -61.51
N LEU A 232 48.32 -41.53 -61.09
CA LEU A 232 48.65 -41.23 -59.70
C LEU A 232 48.04 -39.88 -59.28
N VAL A 233 48.15 -38.86 -60.14
CA VAL A 233 47.56 -37.53 -59.92
C VAL A 233 46.04 -37.59 -59.89
N GLU A 234 45.40 -38.37 -60.77
CA GLU A 234 43.95 -38.57 -60.78
C GLU A 234 43.47 -39.22 -59.48
N VAL A 235 44.10 -40.31 -59.03
CA VAL A 235 43.77 -40.98 -57.76
C VAL A 235 44.02 -40.06 -56.56
N GLN A 236 45.08 -39.26 -56.60
CA GLN A 236 45.37 -38.27 -55.56
C GLN A 236 44.26 -37.20 -55.48
N ALA A 237 43.79 -36.71 -56.63
CA ALA A 237 42.70 -35.73 -56.70
C ALA A 237 41.37 -36.31 -56.20
N GLU A 238 41.05 -37.56 -56.57
CA GLU A 238 39.86 -38.26 -56.06
C GLU A 238 39.92 -38.48 -54.54
N LEU A 239 41.10 -38.80 -54.00
CA LEU A 239 41.30 -38.90 -52.55
C LEU A 239 41.10 -37.55 -51.86
N GLU A 240 41.62 -36.47 -52.43
CA GLU A 240 41.43 -35.12 -51.88
C GLU A 240 39.97 -34.65 -51.95
N ASP A 241 39.25 -34.97 -53.03
CA ASP A 241 37.82 -34.67 -53.17
C ASP A 241 36.97 -35.46 -52.16
N THR A 242 37.26 -36.76 -51.98
CA THR A 242 36.58 -37.58 -50.98
C THR A 242 36.90 -37.12 -49.55
N GLN A 243 38.15 -36.74 -49.26
CA GLN A 243 38.54 -36.16 -47.98
C GLN A 243 37.80 -34.84 -47.70
N ARG A 244 37.69 -33.96 -48.71
CA ARG A 244 36.94 -32.69 -48.61
C ARG A 244 35.45 -32.95 -48.35
N SER A 245 34.85 -33.89 -49.07
CA SER A 245 33.45 -34.29 -48.87
C SER A 245 33.23 -34.85 -47.46
N ASN A 246 34.13 -35.70 -46.97
CA ASN A 246 34.03 -36.28 -45.64
C ASN A 246 34.14 -35.22 -44.54
N ASN A 247 35.09 -34.28 -44.65
CA ASN A 247 35.22 -33.17 -43.69
C ASN A 247 33.98 -32.27 -43.65
N ALA A 248 33.34 -32.05 -44.80
CA ALA A 248 32.09 -31.29 -44.88
C ALA A 248 30.93 -32.03 -44.19
N LEU A 249 30.82 -33.34 -44.43
CA LEU A 249 29.85 -34.21 -43.75
C LEU A 249 30.06 -34.25 -42.23
N GLU A 250 31.30 -34.41 -41.76
CA GLU A 250 31.62 -34.38 -40.32
C GLU A 250 31.26 -33.03 -39.68
N SER A 251 31.53 -31.93 -40.38
CA SER A 251 31.16 -30.59 -39.90
C SER A 251 29.65 -30.43 -39.78
N GLN A 252 28.90 -30.97 -40.74
CA GLN A 252 27.44 -30.96 -40.71
C GLN A 252 26.87 -31.88 -39.62
N ASP A 253 27.45 -33.07 -39.42
CA ASP A 253 27.04 -34.00 -38.37
C ASP A 253 27.25 -33.39 -36.98
N ARG A 254 28.38 -32.70 -36.75
CA ARG A 254 28.62 -31.93 -35.52
C ARG A 254 27.57 -30.85 -35.29
N LEU A 255 27.19 -30.11 -36.33
CA LEU A 255 26.14 -29.08 -36.22
C LEU A 255 24.77 -29.70 -35.91
N ASN A 256 24.43 -30.80 -36.57
CA ASN A 256 23.19 -31.53 -36.31
C ASN A 256 23.15 -32.06 -34.88
N GLN A 257 24.24 -32.62 -34.36
CA GLN A 257 24.34 -33.07 -32.97
C GLN A 257 24.15 -31.91 -31.96
N GLN A 258 24.67 -30.72 -32.26
CA GLN A 258 24.44 -29.54 -31.44
C GLN A 258 22.96 -29.11 -31.47
N GLN A 259 22.33 -29.10 -32.63
CA GLN A 259 20.89 -28.79 -32.77
C GLN A 259 20.02 -29.80 -32.02
N ILE A 260 20.32 -31.09 -32.12
CA ILE A 260 19.62 -32.14 -31.38
C ILE A 260 19.76 -31.93 -29.86
N SER A 261 20.96 -31.59 -29.39
CA SER A 261 21.20 -31.33 -27.97
C SER A 261 20.43 -30.11 -27.46
N GLU A 262 20.36 -29.05 -28.26
CA GLU A 262 19.59 -27.84 -27.92
C GLU A 262 18.08 -28.09 -27.94
N LEU A 263 17.58 -28.86 -28.92
CA LEU A 263 16.17 -29.27 -28.94
C LEU A 263 15.83 -30.13 -27.72
N HIS A 264 16.69 -31.07 -27.33
CA HIS A 264 16.48 -31.86 -26.10
C HIS A 264 16.42 -30.97 -24.85
N ARG A 265 17.33 -29.98 -24.74
CA ARG A 265 17.32 -29.00 -23.64
C ARG A 265 16.01 -28.23 -23.58
N GLN A 266 15.51 -27.75 -24.72
CA GLN A 266 14.23 -27.05 -24.81
C GLN A 266 13.05 -27.95 -24.42
N VAL A 267 13.04 -29.20 -24.86
CA VAL A 267 12.02 -30.19 -24.46
C VAL A 267 12.06 -30.43 -22.95
N GLU A 268 13.24 -30.56 -22.36
CA GLU A 268 13.40 -30.76 -20.92
C GLU A 268 12.94 -29.53 -20.11
N GLU A 269 13.25 -28.31 -20.57
CA GLU A 269 12.75 -27.08 -19.96
C GLU A 269 11.23 -26.96 -20.05
N LEU A 270 10.63 -27.29 -21.20
CA LEU A 270 9.18 -27.30 -21.37
C LEU A 270 8.51 -28.37 -20.50
N GLN A 271 9.10 -29.57 -20.39
CA GLN A 271 8.61 -30.62 -19.49
C GLN A 271 8.67 -30.18 -18.02
N LYS A 272 9.76 -29.54 -17.61
CA LYS A 272 9.91 -29.01 -16.26
C LYS A 272 8.91 -27.88 -15.98
N ALA A 273 8.72 -26.95 -16.92
CA ALA A 273 7.73 -25.89 -16.81
C ALA A 273 6.29 -26.45 -16.71
N LEU A 274 5.99 -27.52 -17.45
CA LEU A 274 4.70 -28.21 -17.36
C LEU A 274 4.51 -28.89 -16.00
N GLN A 275 5.52 -29.57 -15.47
CA GLN A 275 5.48 -30.20 -14.16
C GLN A 275 5.37 -29.16 -13.01
N GLU A 276 6.03 -28.01 -13.15
CA GLU A 276 5.86 -26.87 -12.25
C GLU A 276 4.45 -26.27 -12.35
N GLN A 277 3.81 -26.27 -13.52
CA GLN A 277 2.40 -25.90 -13.64
C GLN A 277 1.47 -26.90 -12.96
N ASP A 278 1.67 -28.20 -13.15
CA ASP A 278 0.88 -29.24 -12.46
C ASP A 278 0.98 -29.13 -10.93
N SER A 279 2.18 -28.83 -10.41
CA SER A 279 2.35 -28.57 -8.97
C SER A 279 1.57 -27.33 -8.48
N LYS A 280 1.40 -26.31 -9.32
CA LYS A 280 0.56 -25.14 -9.02
C LYS A 280 -0.93 -25.47 -9.15
N THR A 281 -1.30 -26.44 -9.98
CA THR A 281 -2.67 -26.96 -10.08
C THR A 281 -3.08 -27.70 -8.80
N GLU A 282 -2.16 -28.41 -8.15
CA GLU A 282 -2.36 -29.00 -6.82
C GLU A 282 -2.60 -27.92 -5.75
N ASP A 283 -1.84 -26.82 -5.75
CA ASP A 283 -2.09 -25.68 -4.86
C ASP A 283 -3.44 -24.99 -5.16
N SER A 284 -3.82 -24.90 -6.43
CA SER A 284 -5.14 -24.42 -6.87
C SER A 284 -6.27 -25.33 -6.37
N SER A 285 -6.05 -26.65 -6.32
CA SER A 285 -7.00 -27.62 -5.76
C SER A 285 -7.18 -27.43 -4.25
N LEU A 286 -6.10 -27.15 -3.53
CA LEU A 286 -6.10 -26.84 -2.09
C LEU A 286 -6.83 -25.53 -1.77
N LEU A 287 -6.63 -24.50 -2.60
CA LEU A 287 -7.36 -23.24 -2.54
C LEU A 287 -8.85 -23.42 -2.83
N LYS A 288 -9.20 -24.23 -3.84
CA LYS A 288 -10.59 -24.55 -4.17
C LYS A 288 -11.28 -25.30 -3.02
N LYS A 289 -10.59 -26.26 -2.40
CA LYS A 289 -11.09 -26.98 -1.22
C LYS A 289 -11.33 -26.04 -0.03
N LYS A 290 -10.40 -25.11 0.23
CA LYS A 290 -10.58 -24.09 1.28
C LYS A 290 -11.76 -23.16 0.97
N LEU A 291 -11.94 -22.77 -0.29
CA LEU A 291 -13.09 -21.95 -0.70
C LEU A 291 -14.41 -22.68 -0.46
N GLU A 292 -14.46 -23.98 -0.78
CA GLU A 292 -15.64 -24.82 -0.54
C GLU A 292 -15.94 -24.97 0.96
N GLU A 293 -14.92 -25.20 1.79
CA GLU A 293 -15.06 -25.20 3.26
C GLU A 293 -15.56 -23.84 3.80
N HIS A 294 -15.13 -22.72 3.21
CA HIS A 294 -15.61 -21.40 3.60
C HIS A 294 -17.07 -21.15 3.17
N LEU A 295 -17.47 -21.65 2.01
CA LEU A 295 -18.85 -21.58 1.54
C LEU A 295 -19.79 -22.44 2.39
N GLU A 296 -19.33 -23.61 2.85
CA GLU A 296 -20.10 -24.47 3.75
C GLU A 296 -20.29 -23.82 5.13
N LYS A 297 -19.23 -23.27 5.72
CA LYS A 297 -19.32 -22.51 6.98
C LYS A 297 -20.25 -21.29 6.87
N LEU A 298 -20.28 -20.65 5.70
CA LEU A 298 -21.20 -19.54 5.45
C LEU A 298 -22.66 -20.02 5.40
N HIS A 299 -22.93 -21.16 4.76
CA HIS A 299 -24.27 -21.76 4.74
C HIS A 299 -24.71 -22.21 6.13
N GLU A 300 -23.82 -22.82 6.92
CA GLU A 300 -24.10 -23.19 8.31
C GLU A 300 -24.44 -21.97 9.15
N ALA A 301 -23.64 -20.91 9.07
CA ALA A 301 -23.90 -19.66 9.79
C ALA A 301 -25.24 -19.02 9.36
N HIS A 302 -25.58 -19.08 8.07
CA HIS A 302 -26.85 -18.57 7.57
C HIS A 302 -28.04 -19.39 8.09
N SER A 303 -27.93 -20.72 8.10
CA SER A 303 -28.93 -21.62 8.68
C SER A 303 -29.13 -21.36 10.17
N ASP A 304 -28.06 -21.15 10.93
CA ASP A 304 -28.12 -20.85 12.35
C ASP A 304 -28.74 -19.47 12.64
N LEU A 305 -28.45 -18.47 11.79
CA LEU A 305 -29.10 -17.17 11.88
C LEU A 305 -30.60 -17.27 11.58
N GLN A 306 -30.99 -18.08 10.60
CA GLN A 306 -32.40 -18.32 10.29
C GLN A 306 -33.13 -18.98 11.47
N LYS A 307 -32.56 -20.04 12.07
CA LYS A 307 -33.13 -20.68 13.27
C LYS A 307 -33.25 -19.69 14.43
N LYS A 308 -32.25 -18.84 14.65
CA LYS A 308 -32.31 -17.80 15.69
C LYS A 308 -33.40 -16.76 15.39
N ARG A 309 -33.62 -16.41 14.12
CA ARG A 309 -34.70 -15.52 13.70
C ARG A 309 -36.07 -16.14 13.98
N GLU A 310 -36.27 -17.41 13.64
CA GLU A 310 -37.51 -18.15 13.96
C GLU A 310 -37.76 -18.21 15.47
N VAL A 311 -36.73 -18.48 16.28
CA VAL A 311 -36.85 -18.46 17.75
C VAL A 311 -37.16 -17.06 18.30
N ILE A 312 -36.60 -16.00 17.70
CA ILE A 312 -36.93 -14.62 18.07
C ILE A 312 -38.39 -14.34 17.74
N ASP A 313 -38.87 -14.74 16.56
CA ASP A 313 -40.26 -14.52 16.15
C ASP A 313 -41.26 -15.32 17.03
N ASP A 314 -40.84 -16.48 17.56
CA ASP A 314 -41.63 -17.27 18.53
C ASP A 314 -41.64 -16.68 19.95
N LEU A 315 -40.55 -16.03 20.35
CA LEU A 315 -40.40 -15.39 21.67
C LEU A 315 -40.91 -13.95 21.70
N GLU A 316 -41.06 -13.30 20.55
CA GLU A 316 -41.66 -11.98 20.45
C GLU A 316 -43.16 -12.12 20.76
N PRO A 317 -43.67 -11.48 21.83
CA PRO A 317 -45.09 -11.53 22.13
C PRO A 317 -45.81 -10.90 20.95
N LYS A 318 -46.53 -11.72 20.17
CA LYS A 318 -47.46 -11.23 19.15
C LYS A 318 -48.36 -10.24 19.87
N VAL A 319 -48.18 -8.95 19.60
CA VAL A 319 -48.99 -7.87 20.19
C VAL A 319 -50.43 -8.25 19.92
N ASP A 320 -51.09 -8.78 20.95
CA ASP A 320 -52.33 -9.51 20.77
C ASP A 320 -53.33 -8.56 20.13
N SER A 321 -54.06 -9.06 19.13
CA SER A 321 -55.23 -8.37 18.58
C SER A 321 -56.15 -7.85 19.69
N ASN A 322 -56.15 -8.50 20.86
CA ASN A 322 -56.86 -8.06 22.06
C ASN A 322 -56.27 -6.82 22.74
N MET A 323 -54.94 -6.65 22.80
CA MET A 323 -54.32 -5.44 23.37
C MET A 323 -54.55 -4.24 22.45
N ALA A 324 -54.41 -4.44 21.14
CA ALA A 324 -54.72 -3.41 20.14
C ALA A 324 -56.19 -2.97 20.22
N LYS A 325 -57.13 -3.92 20.29
CA LYS A 325 -58.57 -3.62 20.48
C LYS A 325 -58.85 -2.90 21.80
N LYS A 326 -58.14 -3.24 22.88
CA LYS A 326 -58.30 -2.58 24.19
C LYS A 326 -57.83 -1.12 24.14
N ILE A 327 -56.74 -0.86 23.41
CA ILE A 327 -56.22 0.48 23.18
C ILE A 327 -57.23 1.30 22.37
N ASP A 328 -57.78 0.73 21.29
CA ASP A 328 -58.80 1.40 20.47
C ASP A 328 -60.08 1.71 21.26
N GLU A 329 -60.55 0.77 22.08
CA GLU A 329 -61.70 0.98 22.98
C GLU A 329 -61.46 2.11 23.98
N LEU A 330 -60.26 2.16 24.59
CA LEU A 330 -59.91 3.22 25.54
C LEU A 330 -59.76 4.58 24.85
N GLN A 331 -59.21 4.62 23.63
CA GLN A 331 -59.12 5.84 22.84
C GLN A 331 -60.50 6.39 22.49
N GLU A 332 -61.46 5.54 22.14
CA GLU A 332 -62.83 5.98 21.80
C GLU A 332 -63.58 6.50 23.04
N VAL A 333 -63.39 5.88 24.21
CA VAL A 333 -63.93 6.39 25.47
C VAL A 333 -63.34 7.77 25.81
N LEU A 334 -62.03 7.95 25.59
CA LEU A 334 -61.35 9.24 25.82
C LEU A 334 -61.90 10.32 24.89
N ARG A 335 -62.03 10.01 23.59
CA ARG A 335 -62.60 10.90 22.57
C ARG A 335 -64.02 11.34 22.94
N LYS A 336 -64.84 10.42 23.44
CA LYS A 336 -66.20 10.73 23.91
C LYS A 336 -66.19 11.66 25.11
N LYS A 337 -65.28 11.45 26.08
CA LYS A 337 -65.13 12.33 27.24
C LYS A 337 -64.66 13.74 26.86
N ASP A 338 -63.79 13.86 25.87
CA ASP A 338 -63.35 15.16 25.35
C ASP A 338 -64.51 15.92 24.67
N GLU A 339 -65.35 15.22 23.91
CA GLU A 339 -66.53 15.84 23.30
C GLU A 339 -67.57 16.28 24.36
N ASP A 340 -67.80 15.45 25.38
CA ASP A 340 -68.65 15.83 26.52
C ASP A 340 -68.10 17.06 27.27
N MET A 341 -66.77 17.11 27.45
CA MET A 341 -66.09 18.23 28.09
C MET A 341 -66.21 19.51 27.25
N LYS A 342 -66.10 19.40 25.92
CA LYS A 342 -66.27 20.51 24.99
C LYS A 342 -67.71 21.04 25.00
N GLN A 343 -68.71 20.17 24.98
CA GLN A 343 -70.11 20.57 25.12
C GLN A 343 -70.37 21.26 26.47
N MET A 344 -69.77 20.77 27.54
CA MET A 344 -69.84 21.40 28.85
C MET A 344 -69.19 22.80 28.83
N GLN A 345 -68.02 22.95 28.22
CA GLN A 345 -67.34 24.25 28.04
C GLN A 345 -68.19 25.22 27.22
N GLU A 346 -68.83 24.78 26.14
CA GLU A 346 -69.71 25.62 25.32
C GLU A 346 -70.95 26.08 26.08
N ARG A 347 -71.55 25.20 26.90
CA ARG A 347 -72.65 25.58 27.80
C ARG A 347 -72.20 26.63 28.81
N TYR A 348 -71.05 26.43 29.45
CA TYR A 348 -70.48 27.43 30.36
C TYR A 348 -70.18 28.75 29.66
N LYS A 349 -69.65 28.71 28.43
CA LYS A 349 -69.43 29.89 27.61
C LYS A 349 -70.73 30.65 27.33
N CYS A 350 -71.80 29.94 26.98
CA CYS A 350 -73.13 30.54 26.77
C CYS A 350 -73.67 31.18 28.05
N PHE A 351 -73.52 30.55 29.22
CA PHE A 351 -73.89 31.15 30.50
C PHE A 351 -73.07 32.40 30.81
N MET A 352 -71.75 32.37 30.56
CA MET A 352 -70.87 33.53 30.73
C MET A 352 -71.20 34.67 29.76
N GLU A 353 -71.62 34.37 28.53
CA GLU A 353 -72.09 35.37 27.56
C GLU A 353 -73.44 35.98 27.97
N LYS A 354 -74.38 35.17 28.47
CA LYS A 354 -75.63 35.66 29.07
C LYS A 354 -75.34 36.57 30.25
N ALA A 355 -74.44 36.17 31.15
CA ALA A 355 -74.01 36.99 32.28
C ALA A 355 -73.34 38.30 31.83
N ARG A 356 -72.43 38.26 30.85
CA ARG A 356 -71.85 39.46 30.23
C ARG A 356 -72.89 40.37 29.59
N THR A 357 -73.90 39.80 28.94
CA THR A 357 -74.99 40.58 28.32
C THR A 357 -75.84 41.26 29.38
N VAL A 358 -76.16 40.57 30.48
CA VAL A 358 -76.87 41.14 31.63
C VAL A 358 -76.05 42.26 32.28
N ILE A 359 -74.75 42.06 32.51
CA ILE A 359 -73.82 43.09 33.02
C ILE A 359 -73.80 44.29 32.08
N LYS A 360 -73.75 44.06 30.76
CA LYS A 360 -73.74 45.10 29.73
C LYS A 360 -75.05 45.88 29.64
N THR A 361 -76.20 45.27 29.93
CA THR A 361 -77.48 45.98 30.03
C THR A 361 -77.68 46.71 31.36
N LEU A 362 -76.93 46.34 32.40
CA LEU A 362 -77.00 46.99 33.72
C LEU A 362 -76.04 48.18 33.86
N ASP A 363 -74.99 48.29 33.03
CA ASP A 363 -74.04 49.41 33.12
C ASP A 363 -73.48 49.86 31.74
N PRO A 364 -74.07 50.88 31.09
CA PRO A 364 -73.60 51.38 29.81
C PRO A 364 -72.62 52.54 30.03
N LYS A 365 -71.37 52.26 30.43
CA LYS A 365 -70.15 53.03 30.05
C LYS A 365 -68.90 52.52 30.78
N GLN A 366 -68.15 51.63 30.13
CA GLN A 366 -66.69 51.67 30.24
C GLN A 366 -66.02 51.11 28.97
N PRO A 367 -65.15 51.87 28.28
CA PRO A 367 -64.37 51.35 27.18
C PRO A 367 -63.29 50.42 27.73
N VAL A 368 -63.19 49.21 27.14
CA VAL A 368 -62.13 48.24 27.43
C VAL A 368 -60.82 48.82 26.90
N SER A 369 -60.09 49.54 27.74
CA SER A 369 -58.69 49.86 27.48
C SER A 369 -57.90 48.56 27.44
N ALA A 370 -56.96 48.47 26.49
CA ALA A 370 -56.04 47.35 26.38
C ALA A 370 -55.39 47.09 27.75
N THR A 371 -55.54 45.86 28.23
CA THR A 371 -55.01 45.42 29.52
C THR A 371 -53.48 45.55 29.53
N PRO A 372 -52.87 46.09 30.60
CA PRO A 372 -51.42 46.35 30.68
C PRO A 372 -50.56 45.11 30.43
N ASP A 373 -51.07 43.91 30.69
CA ASP A 373 -50.40 42.64 30.44
C ASP A 373 -50.14 42.38 28.94
N ILE A 374 -51.06 42.78 28.07
CA ILE A 374 -50.91 42.62 26.61
C ILE A 374 -49.80 43.56 26.10
N GLN A 375 -49.72 44.77 26.65
CA GLN A 375 -48.65 45.73 26.32
C GLN A 375 -47.29 45.22 26.82
N ALA A 376 -47.25 44.65 28.03
CA ALA A 376 -46.04 44.06 28.61
C ALA A 376 -45.50 42.88 27.78
N LEU A 377 -46.38 41.99 27.30
CA LEU A 377 -45.99 40.86 26.45
C LEU A 377 -45.45 41.32 25.09
N LYS A 378 -46.04 42.34 24.48
CA LYS A 378 -45.50 42.95 23.24
C LYS A 378 -44.11 43.53 23.44
N ASN A 379 -43.88 44.22 24.56
CA ASN A 379 -42.57 44.76 24.90
C ASN A 379 -41.55 43.64 25.15
N GLN A 380 -41.94 42.54 25.80
CA GLN A 380 -41.05 41.39 25.96
C GLN A 380 -40.71 40.71 24.63
N LEU A 381 -41.68 40.57 23.72
CA LEU A 381 -41.44 39.98 22.40
C LEU A 381 -40.41 40.80 21.61
N THR A 382 -40.61 42.12 21.54
CA THR A 382 -39.66 43.04 20.85
C THR A 382 -38.26 43.04 21.48
N GLU A 383 -38.16 42.90 22.80
CA GLU A 383 -36.87 42.74 23.49
C GLU A 383 -36.17 41.43 23.10
N LYS A 384 -36.93 40.32 23.04
CA LYS A 384 -36.40 39.02 22.61
C LYS A 384 -35.96 39.05 21.16
N GLU A 385 -36.73 39.67 20.28
CA GLU A 385 -36.37 39.88 18.86
C GLU A 385 -35.04 40.63 18.73
N ARG A 386 -34.86 41.72 19.51
CA ARG A 386 -33.62 42.50 19.51
C ARG A 386 -32.43 41.70 20.04
N LYS A 387 -32.65 40.86 21.06
CA LYS A 387 -31.63 39.97 21.62
C LYS A 387 -31.21 38.88 20.62
N ILE A 388 -32.16 38.34 19.86
CA ILE A 388 -31.88 37.36 18.80
C ILE A 388 -30.98 38.00 17.73
N GLN A 389 -31.35 39.18 17.23
CA GLN A 389 -30.55 39.91 16.23
C GLN A 389 -29.11 40.20 16.72
N HIS A 390 -28.96 40.56 18.00
CA HIS A 390 -27.63 40.78 18.58
C HIS A 390 -26.79 39.51 18.63
N LEU A 391 -27.38 38.39 19.07
CA LEU A 391 -26.71 37.09 19.13
C LEU A 391 -26.32 36.58 17.74
N GLU A 392 -27.18 36.78 16.74
CA GLU A 392 -26.88 36.44 15.34
C GLU A 392 -25.70 37.24 14.79
N SER A 393 -25.66 38.56 15.07
CA SER A 393 -24.54 39.41 14.68
C SER A 393 -23.21 38.97 15.32
N ASP A 394 -23.23 38.62 16.60
CA ASP A 394 -22.04 38.17 17.32
C ASP A 394 -21.58 36.78 16.87
N TYR A 395 -22.52 35.89 16.54
CA TYR A 395 -22.21 34.60 15.93
C TYR A 395 -21.50 34.77 14.59
N GLU A 396 -22.00 35.66 13.72
CA GLU A 396 -21.38 35.90 12.40
C GLU A 396 -19.97 36.50 12.52
N LYS A 397 -19.75 37.43 13.47
CA LYS A 397 -18.41 37.94 13.79
C LYS A 397 -17.48 36.85 14.32
N SER A 398 -17.98 35.95 15.16
CA SER A 398 -17.20 34.82 15.69
C SER A 398 -16.82 33.83 14.58
N LYS A 399 -17.76 33.52 13.68
CA LYS A 399 -17.52 32.70 12.49
C LYS A 399 -16.46 33.34 11.58
N SER A 400 -16.59 34.62 11.26
CA SER A 400 -15.61 35.35 10.44
C SER A 400 -14.20 35.37 11.06
N ARG A 401 -14.08 35.44 12.39
CA ARG A 401 -12.79 35.32 13.08
C ARG A 401 -12.19 33.92 12.93
N ARG A 402 -12.97 32.87 13.16
CA ARG A 402 -12.51 31.49 12.98
C ARG A 402 -12.06 31.22 11.54
N ASP A 403 -12.80 31.70 10.55
CA ASP A 403 -12.43 31.53 9.13
C ASP A 403 -11.10 32.23 8.79
N LYS A 404 -10.82 33.39 9.42
CA LYS A 404 -9.53 34.09 9.26
C LYS A 404 -8.39 33.34 9.95
N GLU A 405 -8.63 32.83 11.16
CA GLU A 405 -7.66 32.01 11.89
C GLU A 405 -7.31 30.73 11.13
N GLU A 406 -8.31 30.04 10.57
CA GLU A 406 -8.10 28.85 9.75
C GLU A 406 -7.25 29.15 8.50
N LYS A 407 -7.52 30.26 7.81
CA LYS A 407 -6.71 30.69 6.66
C LYS A 407 -5.25 30.97 7.05
N LEU A 408 -5.02 31.59 8.21
CA LEU A 408 -3.67 31.85 8.71
C LEU A 408 -2.95 30.55 9.07
N ILE A 409 -3.63 29.59 9.70
CA ILE A 409 -3.08 28.27 10.04
C ILE A 409 -2.70 27.51 8.76
N ILE A 410 -3.59 27.47 7.76
CA ILE A 410 -3.34 26.82 6.47
C ILE A 410 -2.14 27.47 5.77
N SER A 411 -2.08 28.80 5.74
CA SER A 411 -0.96 29.53 5.13
C SER A 411 0.37 29.25 5.84
N ALA A 412 0.38 29.28 7.18
CA ALA A 412 1.57 28.98 7.97
C ALA A 412 2.05 27.53 7.76
N TRP A 413 1.12 26.57 7.69
CA TRP A 413 1.44 25.17 7.46
C TRP A 413 2.03 24.94 6.06
N ASN A 414 1.43 25.53 5.02
CA ASN A 414 1.96 25.46 3.66
C ASN A 414 3.35 26.10 3.55
N SER A 415 3.56 27.27 4.16
CA SER A 415 4.87 27.93 4.18
C SER A 415 5.93 27.09 4.91
N MET A 416 5.57 26.49 6.05
CA MET A 416 6.46 25.58 6.78
C MET A 416 6.78 24.32 5.97
N GLY A 417 5.78 23.73 5.30
CA GLY A 417 5.97 22.61 4.40
C GLY A 417 6.94 22.94 3.26
N MET A 418 6.78 24.09 2.61
CA MET A 418 7.70 24.57 1.58
C MET A 418 9.12 24.77 2.13
N SER A 419 9.28 25.34 3.33
CA SER A 419 10.59 25.52 3.96
C SER A 419 11.29 24.19 4.26
N LEU A 420 10.55 23.19 4.74
CA LEU A 420 11.07 21.84 4.98
C LEU A 420 11.44 21.14 3.67
N HIS A 421 10.60 21.24 2.64
CA HIS A 421 10.91 20.71 1.31
C HIS A 421 12.16 21.37 0.71
N GLN A 422 12.32 22.68 0.88
CA GLN A 422 13.50 23.42 0.41
C GLN A 422 14.76 23.02 1.19
N ARG A 423 14.66 22.75 2.50
CA ARG A 423 15.78 22.25 3.31
C ARG A 423 16.22 20.85 2.88
N VAL A 424 15.28 19.93 2.71
CA VAL A 424 15.57 18.57 2.24
C VAL A 424 16.14 18.57 0.82
N SER A 425 15.65 19.46 -0.05
CA SER A 425 16.19 19.64 -1.40
C SER A 425 17.58 20.28 -1.39
N GLY A 426 17.82 21.22 -0.49
CA GLY A 426 19.12 21.87 -0.27
C GLY A 426 20.17 20.91 0.28
N GLU A 427 19.80 20.01 1.19
CA GLU A 427 20.69 18.94 1.69
C GLU A 427 21.08 17.93 0.61
N ARG A 428 20.26 17.76 -0.44
CA ARG A 428 20.59 16.93 -1.62
C ARG A 428 21.47 17.63 -2.65
N LEU A 429 21.57 18.96 -2.62
CA LEU A 429 22.30 19.78 -3.61
C LEU A 429 23.49 20.55 -3.00
N GLY A 430 23.73 20.47 -1.69
CA GLY A 430 24.94 20.97 -1.04
C GLY A 430 26.18 20.16 -1.45
N PRO A 431 27.39 20.75 -1.43
CA PRO A 431 28.59 20.07 -1.89
C PRO A 431 28.76 18.78 -1.07
N SER A 432 28.84 17.66 -1.80
CA SER A 432 29.15 16.33 -1.28
C SER A 432 30.10 16.42 -0.09
N ASN A 433 29.55 16.36 1.13
CA ASN A 433 30.32 15.97 2.29
C ASN A 433 30.73 14.55 2.00
N GLN A 434 31.97 14.40 1.53
CA GLN A 434 32.68 13.14 1.45
C GLN A 434 32.35 12.35 2.70
N THR A 435 31.96 11.10 2.51
CA THR A 435 31.73 10.10 3.54
C THR A 435 32.95 10.03 4.46
N MET A 436 32.95 10.88 5.50
CA MET A 436 33.97 10.89 6.53
C MET A 436 33.74 9.65 7.38
N SER A 437 34.73 8.74 7.36
CA SER A 437 34.79 7.59 8.27
C SER A 437 34.56 8.06 9.72
N PHE A 438 33.87 7.25 10.52
CA PHE A 438 33.55 7.51 11.94
C PHE A 438 34.75 8.04 12.75
N LEU A 439 35.96 7.54 12.43
CA LEU A 439 37.22 7.99 13.04
C LEU A 439 37.59 9.43 12.69
N ALA A 440 37.24 9.92 11.50
CA ALA A 440 37.49 11.30 11.09
C ALA A 440 36.52 12.27 11.78
N GLN A 441 35.27 11.86 11.99
CA GLN A 441 34.28 12.63 12.75
C GLN A 441 34.63 12.69 14.26
N GLN A 442 35.20 11.61 14.80
CA GLN A 442 35.72 11.58 16.17
C GLN A 442 36.95 12.48 16.35
N ARG A 443 37.86 12.54 15.36
CA ARG A 443 39.02 13.45 15.41
C ARG A 443 38.62 14.92 15.40
N GLN A 444 37.65 15.31 14.58
CA GLN A 444 37.18 16.70 14.53
C GLN A 444 36.48 17.14 15.82
N SER A 445 35.64 16.29 16.40
CA SER A 445 34.97 16.57 17.68
C SER A 445 35.96 16.66 18.86
N THR A 446 37.05 15.87 18.85
CA THR A 446 38.14 16.02 19.82
C THR A 446 39.00 17.28 19.59
N ASN A 447 39.25 17.67 18.34
CA ASN A 447 40.01 18.88 18.01
C ASN A 447 39.22 20.17 18.28
N ALA A 448 37.90 20.18 18.04
CA ALA A 448 37.02 21.31 18.39
C ALA A 448 36.99 21.56 19.90
N ARG A 449 37.06 20.51 20.72
CA ARG A 449 37.17 20.64 22.19
C ARG A 449 38.55 21.09 22.67
N ARG A 450 39.63 20.78 21.95
CA ARG A 450 40.99 21.28 22.27
C ARG A 450 41.22 22.72 21.82
N GLY A 451 40.54 23.18 20.75
CA GLY A 451 40.63 24.57 20.27
C GLY A 451 40.09 25.61 21.26
N LEU A 452 39.14 25.23 22.12
CA LEU A 452 38.56 26.13 23.13
C LEU A 452 39.43 26.30 24.39
N ALA A 453 40.53 25.53 24.54
CA ALA A 453 41.38 25.57 25.73
C ALA A 453 42.68 26.38 25.57
N ARG A 454 42.89 27.06 24.44
CA ARG A 454 44.06 27.91 24.21
C ARG A 454 43.66 29.27 23.64
N HIS A 455 43.30 30.19 24.54
CA HIS A 455 43.63 31.61 24.40
C HIS A 455 43.59 32.30 25.77
N HIS A 456 44.74 32.28 26.43
CA HIS A 456 45.12 33.32 27.38
C HIS A 456 46.61 33.58 27.19
N PRO A 457 46.99 34.80 26.80
CA PRO A 457 48.18 35.42 27.33
C PRO A 457 47.84 36.72 28.07
N ARG A 458 48.63 36.92 29.12
CA ARG A 458 48.76 38.10 29.97
C ARG A 458 48.72 39.44 29.25
#